data_AF-A0A3D2RLW3-F1
#
_entry.id   AF-A0A3D2RLW3-F1
#
_cell.length_a   1.000
_cell.length_b   1.000
_cell.length_c   1.000
_cell.angle_alpha   90.00
_cell.angle_beta   90.00
_cell.angle_gamma   90.00
#
_symmetry.space_group_name_H-M   'P 1'
#
loop_
_entity.id
_entity.type
_entity.pdbx_description
1 polymer ?
#
loop_
_entity_poly.entity_id
_entity_poly.type
_entity_poly.pdbx_seq_one_letter_code
_entity_poly.pdbx_strand_id
1 'polypeptide(L)'
;AIEAGGVVYPPVYFGSGGGHGDWPHSYMVSNAAMTTIVSELLAGFEQDGYEAAILISGHYPNRGEYLDAGVERFRKKGGTMRTLVLVENQLDGIDGDHAAKYETSSLMYLDPVTQDLSTLADETDLGGPDEKHNWMEAGMEGHPCYGLVGIDPRRHASAEVGQASTERLIESLTAWLDGESAESIARARWERV
;
A
#
# COMPACT_ATOMS: atom_id res chain seq x y z
N ALA A 1 -0.28 13.38 -9.88
CA ALA A 1 0.29 13.53 -11.24
C ALA A 1 -0.37 14.65 -12.03
N ILE A 2 -1.68 14.59 -12.30
CA ILE A 2 -2.41 15.64 -13.04
C ILE A 2 -2.20 17.03 -12.41
N GLU A 3 -2.42 17.16 -11.10
CA GLU A 3 -2.29 18.44 -10.38
C GLU A 3 -0.86 18.97 -10.35
N ALA A 4 0.12 18.07 -10.26
CA ALA A 4 1.54 18.41 -10.14
C ALA A 4 2.28 18.50 -11.50
N GLY A 5 1.59 18.29 -12.63
CA GLY A 5 2.22 18.21 -13.95
C GLY A 5 3.20 17.03 -14.11
N GLY A 6 3.04 15.98 -13.30
CA GLY A 6 3.90 14.79 -13.30
C GLY A 6 3.39 13.66 -14.19
N VAL A 7 4.16 12.58 -14.26
CA VAL A 7 3.79 11.34 -14.94
C VAL A 7 3.58 10.21 -13.93
N VAL A 8 2.79 9.20 -14.33
CA VAL A 8 2.68 7.94 -13.58
C VAL A 8 3.38 6.87 -14.41
N TYR A 9 4.47 6.31 -13.86
CA TYR A 9 5.14 5.16 -14.47
C TYR A 9 4.22 3.93 -14.41
N PRO A 10 4.27 2.99 -15.39
CA PRO A 10 3.48 1.78 -15.35
C PRO A 10 3.57 1.05 -13.99
N PRO A 11 2.45 0.59 -13.41
CA PRO A 11 2.47 -0.08 -12.11
C PRO A 11 3.36 -1.32 -12.13
N VAL A 12 4.08 -1.53 -11.03
CA VAL A 12 4.84 -2.76 -10.79
C VAL A 12 3.92 -3.75 -10.07
N TYR A 13 3.43 -4.75 -10.79
CA TYR A 13 2.41 -5.70 -10.31
C TYR A 13 2.95 -6.86 -9.47
N PHE A 14 4.24 -6.86 -9.14
CA PHE A 14 4.86 -7.89 -8.32
C PHE A 14 5.55 -7.27 -7.09
N GLY A 15 5.55 -8.00 -5.99
CA GLY A 15 6.08 -7.55 -4.71
C GLY A 15 6.86 -8.67 -3.99
N SER A 16 7.13 -8.44 -2.71
CA SER A 16 7.78 -9.44 -1.86
C SER A 16 7.33 -9.34 -0.41
N GLY A 17 7.44 -10.44 0.34
CA GLY A 17 7.17 -10.49 1.78
C GLY A 17 5.72 -10.85 2.13
N GLY A 18 5.27 -10.37 3.30
CA GLY A 18 3.88 -10.47 3.74
C GLY A 18 3.43 -11.82 4.30
N GLY A 19 4.23 -12.88 4.16
CA GLY A 19 3.83 -14.22 4.62
C GLY A 19 2.74 -14.87 3.76
N HIS A 20 2.47 -14.32 2.57
CA HIS A 20 1.47 -14.85 1.64
C HIS A 20 2.12 -15.64 0.50
N GLY A 21 3.45 -15.82 0.50
CA GLY A 21 4.18 -16.52 -0.57
C GLY A 21 3.84 -18.01 -0.72
N ASP A 22 3.28 -18.62 0.33
CA ASP A 22 2.81 -20.01 0.31
C ASP A 22 1.31 -20.12 -0.01
N TRP A 23 0.59 -19.01 -0.16
CA TRP A 23 -0.83 -19.00 -0.50
C TRP A 23 -1.02 -19.24 -2.01
N PRO A 24 -2.04 -20.02 -2.41
CA PRO A 24 -2.36 -20.19 -3.82
C PRO A 24 -2.54 -18.83 -4.53
N HIS A 25 -1.98 -18.72 -5.74
CA HIS A 25 -2.09 -17.54 -6.61
C HIS A 25 -1.34 -16.28 -6.14
N SER A 26 -0.61 -16.34 -5.03
CA SER A 26 0.31 -15.30 -4.60
C SER A 26 1.73 -15.58 -5.13
N TYR A 27 2.25 -14.70 -5.98
CA TYR A 27 3.57 -14.85 -6.59
C TYR A 27 4.49 -13.74 -6.14
N MET A 28 5.52 -14.10 -5.36
CA MET A 28 6.49 -13.16 -4.81
C MET A 28 7.80 -13.17 -5.61
N VAL A 29 8.42 -12.01 -5.74
CA VAL A 29 9.71 -11.82 -6.40
C VAL A 29 10.77 -11.52 -5.35
N SER A 30 11.97 -12.07 -5.51
CA SER A 30 13.04 -11.88 -4.53
C SER A 30 13.36 -10.39 -4.26
N ASN A 31 13.58 -10.05 -2.99
CA ASN A 31 13.93 -8.69 -2.55
C ASN A 31 15.13 -8.11 -3.32
N ALA A 32 16.13 -8.93 -3.62
CA ALA A 32 17.35 -8.49 -4.31
C ALA A 32 17.06 -8.04 -5.77
N ALA A 33 16.19 -8.76 -6.47
CA ALA A 33 15.75 -8.37 -7.81
C ALA A 33 14.94 -7.06 -7.73
N MET A 34 13.99 -6.96 -6.80
CA MET A 34 13.18 -5.76 -6.60
C MET A 34 14.01 -4.52 -6.24
N THR A 35 14.96 -4.68 -5.33
CA THR A 35 15.92 -3.63 -4.94
C THR A 35 16.71 -3.13 -6.15
N THR A 36 17.10 -4.03 -7.05
CA THR A 36 17.82 -3.69 -8.28
C THR A 36 16.92 -2.89 -9.22
N ILE A 37 15.71 -3.37 -9.48
CA ILE A 37 14.72 -2.71 -10.34
C ILE A 37 14.45 -1.29 -9.83
N VAL A 38 14.16 -1.11 -8.54
CA VAL A 38 13.89 0.21 -7.95
C VAL A 38 15.07 1.16 -8.15
N SER A 39 16.29 0.71 -7.84
CA SER A 39 17.48 1.55 -8.00
C SER A 39 17.74 1.95 -9.45
N GLU A 40 17.49 1.06 -10.41
CA GLU A 40 17.74 1.31 -11.83
C GLU A 40 16.67 2.20 -12.45
N LEU A 41 15.40 2.04 -12.06
CA LEU A 41 14.32 2.93 -12.48
C LEU A 41 14.56 4.36 -11.98
N LEU A 42 14.93 4.54 -10.70
CA LEU A 42 15.23 5.87 -10.15
C LEU A 42 16.40 6.55 -10.87
N ALA A 43 17.45 5.80 -11.21
CA ALA A 43 18.56 6.32 -12.00
C ALA A 43 18.12 6.71 -13.42
N GLY A 44 17.25 5.92 -14.06
CA GLY A 44 16.67 6.26 -15.36
C GLY A 44 15.82 7.53 -15.31
N PHE A 45 14.96 7.66 -14.30
CA PHE A 45 14.15 8.87 -14.13
C PHE A 45 15.02 10.11 -13.89
N GLU A 46 16.05 10.01 -13.05
CA GLU A 46 16.97 11.13 -12.86
C GLU A 46 17.71 11.51 -14.15
N GLN A 47 18.14 10.52 -14.95
CA GLN A 47 18.78 10.75 -16.24
C GLN A 47 17.86 11.48 -17.22
N ASP A 48 16.56 11.20 -17.19
CA ASP A 48 15.54 11.86 -18.02
C ASP A 48 15.19 13.28 -17.52
N GLY A 49 15.74 13.70 -16.37
CA GLY A 49 15.57 15.04 -15.82
C GLY A 49 14.43 15.18 -14.81
N TYR A 50 13.86 14.07 -14.30
CA TYR A 50 12.90 14.16 -13.20
C TYR A 50 13.59 14.63 -11.92
N GLU A 51 12.95 15.56 -11.20
CA GLU A 51 13.51 16.16 -9.97
C GLU A 51 12.98 15.49 -8.69
N ALA A 52 11.86 14.76 -8.80
CA ALA A 52 11.24 14.04 -7.71
C ALA A 52 10.59 12.73 -8.19
N ALA A 53 10.68 11.68 -7.37
CA ALA A 53 9.97 10.42 -7.54
C ALA A 53 9.24 10.03 -6.25
N ILE A 54 7.98 9.61 -6.39
CA ILE A 54 7.15 9.10 -5.30
C ILE A 54 6.90 7.62 -5.56
N LEU A 55 7.34 6.77 -4.65
CA LEU A 55 7.14 5.32 -4.66
C LEU A 55 6.01 5.01 -3.67
N ILE A 56 4.81 4.81 -4.20
CA ILE A 56 3.63 4.42 -3.43
C ILE A 56 3.49 2.91 -3.54
N SER A 57 3.44 2.21 -2.41
CA SER A 57 3.22 0.77 -2.39
C SER A 57 1.86 0.42 -1.80
N GLY A 58 1.05 -0.30 -2.58
CA GLY A 58 -0.19 -0.92 -2.09
C GLY A 58 0.01 -2.32 -1.50
N HIS A 59 1.26 -2.75 -1.27
CA HIS A 59 1.57 -3.95 -0.50
C HIS A 59 2.57 -3.57 0.59
N TYR A 60 2.15 -3.61 1.85
CA TYR A 60 2.93 -3.05 2.97
C TYR A 60 4.35 -3.57 3.09
N PRO A 61 4.60 -4.89 3.01
CA PRO A 61 5.95 -5.44 3.16
C PRO A 61 6.97 -4.84 2.19
N ASN A 62 6.58 -4.47 0.96
CA ASN A 62 7.49 -3.95 -0.05
C ASN A 62 8.41 -2.83 0.45
N ARG A 63 7.90 -1.96 1.34
CA ARG A 63 8.69 -0.84 1.88
C ARG A 63 9.94 -1.33 2.60
N GLY A 64 9.74 -2.17 3.61
CA GLY A 64 10.80 -2.74 4.42
C GLY A 64 11.61 -3.81 3.69
N GLU A 65 11.00 -4.53 2.74
CA GLU A 65 11.65 -5.63 2.03
C GLU A 65 12.59 -5.16 0.93
N TYR A 66 12.25 -4.09 0.19
CA TYR A 66 13.09 -3.65 -0.93
C TYR A 66 13.01 -2.17 -1.34
N LEU A 67 11.94 -1.43 -1.09
CA LEU A 67 11.85 -0.05 -1.59
C LEU A 67 12.88 0.85 -0.91
N ASP A 68 12.97 0.77 0.43
CA ASP A 68 13.94 1.55 1.20
C ASP A 68 15.38 1.19 0.79
N ALA A 69 15.67 -0.11 0.60
CA ALA A 69 16.97 -0.59 0.12
C ALA A 69 17.27 -0.15 -1.33
N GLY A 70 16.26 -0.10 -2.19
CA GLY A 70 16.37 0.36 -3.58
C GLY A 70 16.71 1.84 -3.67
N VAL A 71 16.04 2.67 -2.85
CA VAL A 71 16.35 4.09 -2.70
C VAL A 71 17.76 4.25 -2.13
N GLU A 72 18.13 3.52 -1.08
CA GLU A 72 19.48 3.58 -0.50
C GLU A 72 20.55 3.24 -1.56
N ARG A 73 20.31 2.21 -2.37
CA ARG A 73 21.22 1.81 -3.45
C ARG A 73 21.33 2.88 -4.54
N PHE A 74 20.23 3.53 -4.91
CA PHE A 74 20.23 4.70 -5.81
C PHE A 74 21.09 5.83 -5.24
N ARG A 75 20.93 6.17 -3.95
CA ARG A 75 21.75 7.19 -3.28
C ARG A 75 23.23 6.84 -3.24
N LYS A 76 23.58 5.59 -2.90
CA LYS A 76 24.97 5.10 -2.87
C LYS A 76 25.66 5.19 -4.24
N LYS A 77 24.90 5.18 -5.33
CA LYS A 77 25.40 5.37 -6.71
C LYS A 77 25.51 6.84 -7.14
N GLY A 78 25.21 7.79 -6.25
CA GLY A 78 25.30 9.23 -6.51
C GLY A 78 23.98 9.89 -6.89
N GLY A 79 22.85 9.18 -6.80
CA GLY A 79 21.54 9.72 -7.14
C GLY A 79 21.09 10.86 -6.23
N THR A 80 20.59 11.95 -6.80
CA THR A 80 20.25 13.22 -6.13
C THR A 80 18.77 13.59 -6.18
N MET A 81 18.01 13.15 -7.19
CA MET A 81 16.56 13.32 -7.34
C MET A 81 15.83 13.08 -6.02
N ARG A 82 14.89 13.93 -5.63
CA ARG A 82 14.11 13.73 -4.39
C ARG A 82 13.31 12.44 -4.47
N THR A 83 13.24 11.68 -3.37
CA THR A 83 12.52 10.40 -3.33
C THR A 83 11.62 10.35 -2.11
N LEU A 84 10.35 10.02 -2.29
CA LEU A 84 9.41 9.67 -1.22
C LEU A 84 9.05 8.19 -1.36
N VAL A 85 9.10 7.43 -0.27
CA VAL A 85 8.60 6.05 -0.20
C VAL A 85 7.49 6.02 0.84
N LEU A 86 6.31 5.52 0.46
CA LEU A 86 5.12 5.53 1.30
C LEU A 86 4.30 4.26 1.09
N VAL A 87 3.68 3.79 2.19
CA VAL A 87 2.51 2.91 2.17
C VAL A 87 1.35 3.70 2.79
N GLU A 88 0.12 3.56 2.28
CA GLU A 88 -0.97 4.49 2.57
C GLU A 88 -1.37 4.56 4.04
N ASN A 89 -1.25 3.45 4.78
CA ASN A 89 -1.51 3.38 6.22
C ASN A 89 -0.52 4.15 7.10
N GLN A 90 0.51 4.76 6.51
CA GLN A 90 1.40 5.69 7.22
C GLN A 90 0.83 7.10 7.32
N LEU A 91 -0.26 7.39 6.62
CA LEU A 91 -0.94 8.67 6.70
C LEU A 91 -1.96 8.70 7.83
N ASP A 92 -2.07 9.85 8.48
CA ASP A 92 -3.06 10.09 9.53
C ASP A 92 -4.49 9.84 9.03
N GLY A 93 -5.23 8.99 9.74
CA GLY A 93 -6.62 8.67 9.43
C GLY A 93 -6.82 7.54 8.43
N ILE A 94 -5.73 6.91 7.98
CA ILE A 94 -5.76 5.66 7.21
C ILE A 94 -5.13 4.58 8.08
N ASP A 95 -5.83 3.49 8.34
CA ASP A 95 -5.29 2.35 9.07
C ASP A 95 -4.84 1.26 8.09
N GLY A 96 -3.96 0.38 8.54
CA GLY A 96 -3.49 -0.75 7.77
C GLY A 96 -4.35 -1.99 7.98
N ASP A 97 -4.68 -2.67 6.88
CA ASP A 97 -5.29 -3.98 6.89
C ASP A 97 -4.84 -4.86 5.70
N HIS A 98 -5.40 -6.06 5.61
CA HIS A 98 -5.21 -7.01 4.52
C HIS A 98 -6.57 -7.54 4.08
N ALA A 99 -7.00 -7.12 2.90
CA ALA A 99 -8.31 -7.37 2.28
C ALA A 99 -9.51 -7.04 3.19
N ALA A 100 -9.33 -6.18 4.19
CA ALA A 100 -10.37 -5.84 5.16
C ALA A 100 -10.98 -4.47 4.84
N LYS A 101 -11.47 -3.73 5.83
CA LYS A 101 -12.16 -2.44 5.69
C LYS A 101 -11.51 -1.49 4.67
N TYR A 102 -10.26 -1.09 4.84
CA TYR A 102 -9.60 -0.01 4.09
C TYR A 102 -9.22 -0.43 2.67
N GLU A 103 -8.60 -1.60 2.47
CA GLU A 103 -8.32 -2.11 1.11
C GLU A 103 -9.60 -2.37 0.31
N THR A 104 -10.62 -2.97 0.93
CA THR A 104 -11.93 -3.20 0.29
C THR A 104 -12.62 -1.88 -0.07
N SER A 105 -12.60 -0.91 0.85
CA SER A 105 -13.16 0.43 0.62
C SER A 105 -12.47 1.14 -0.53
N SER A 106 -11.14 1.01 -0.63
CA SER A 106 -10.36 1.60 -1.72
C SER A 106 -10.80 1.04 -3.08
N LEU A 107 -11.01 -0.28 -3.18
CA LEU A 107 -11.58 -0.87 -4.39
C LEU A 107 -13.03 -0.45 -4.63
N MET A 108 -13.86 -0.26 -3.60
CA MET A 108 -15.24 0.19 -3.79
C MET A 108 -15.31 1.56 -4.45
N TYR A 109 -14.33 2.42 -4.15
CA TYR A 109 -14.23 3.75 -4.72
C TYR A 109 -13.55 3.76 -6.10
N LEU A 110 -12.42 3.06 -6.23
CA LEU A 110 -11.56 3.16 -7.42
C LEU A 110 -11.97 2.20 -8.55
N ASP A 111 -12.41 0.99 -8.20
CA ASP A 111 -12.77 -0.06 -9.15
C ASP A 111 -13.86 -0.98 -8.58
N PRO A 112 -15.12 -0.50 -8.48
CA PRO A 112 -16.19 -1.23 -7.78
C PRO A 112 -16.54 -2.58 -8.40
N VAL A 113 -16.11 -2.86 -9.64
CA VAL A 113 -16.43 -4.11 -10.36
C VAL A 113 -15.43 -5.24 -10.08
N THR A 114 -14.32 -4.97 -9.39
CA THR A 114 -13.30 -6.00 -9.09
C THR A 114 -13.47 -6.68 -7.74
N GLN A 115 -14.58 -6.43 -7.06
CA GLN A 115 -14.90 -7.07 -5.78
C GLN A 115 -16.31 -7.66 -5.79
N ASP A 116 -16.50 -8.68 -4.96
CA ASP A 116 -17.82 -9.28 -4.71
C ASP A 116 -17.95 -9.63 -3.23
N LEU A 117 -18.54 -8.71 -2.44
CA LEU A 117 -18.78 -8.94 -1.02
C LEU A 117 -19.79 -10.07 -0.75
N SER A 118 -20.56 -10.52 -1.74
CA SER A 118 -21.50 -11.63 -1.54
C SER A 118 -20.77 -12.95 -1.26
N THR A 119 -19.49 -13.06 -1.60
CA THR A 119 -18.66 -14.22 -1.22
C THR A 119 -18.37 -14.25 0.29
N LEU A 120 -18.61 -13.15 1.00
CA LEU A 120 -18.49 -13.02 2.46
C LEU A 120 -19.87 -12.96 3.15
N ALA A 121 -20.96 -13.32 2.48
CA ALA A 121 -22.34 -13.00 2.89
C ALA A 121 -22.84 -13.62 4.21
N ASP A 122 -22.07 -14.50 4.84
CA ASP A 122 -22.40 -14.95 6.20
C ASP A 122 -22.22 -13.78 7.17
N GLU A 123 -23.31 -13.33 7.78
CA GLU A 123 -23.33 -12.23 8.75
C GLU A 123 -23.28 -12.70 10.20
N THR A 124 -22.90 -13.95 10.45
CA THR A 124 -22.53 -14.40 11.79
C THR A 124 -21.13 -13.91 12.15
N ASP A 125 -20.88 -13.74 13.46
CA ASP A 125 -19.57 -13.36 14.00
C ASP A 125 -19.00 -12.06 13.38
N LEU A 126 -19.83 -11.01 13.32
CA LEU A 126 -19.41 -9.71 12.82
C LEU A 126 -18.53 -8.99 13.83
N GLY A 127 -17.38 -8.49 13.37
CA GLY A 127 -16.52 -7.64 14.17
C GLY A 127 -17.12 -6.25 14.40
N GLY A 128 -16.78 -5.62 15.54
CA GLY A 128 -17.11 -4.23 15.81
C GLY A 128 -16.41 -3.23 14.87
N PRO A 129 -16.86 -1.96 14.84
CA PRO A 129 -16.36 -0.94 13.90
C PRO A 129 -14.89 -0.53 14.09
N ASP A 130 -14.32 -0.86 15.25
CA ASP A 130 -12.91 -0.63 15.62
C ASP A 130 -12.19 -1.93 15.97
N GLU A 131 -12.83 -3.08 15.77
CA GLU A 131 -12.29 -4.38 16.13
C GLU A 131 -11.48 -4.97 14.98
N LYS A 132 -10.20 -5.22 15.23
CA LYS A 132 -9.32 -5.89 14.27
C LYS A 132 -9.25 -7.38 14.57
N HIS A 133 -9.39 -8.18 13.53
CA HIS A 133 -9.28 -9.63 13.57
C HIS A 133 -8.16 -10.10 12.65
N ASN A 134 -7.56 -11.25 12.99
CA ASN A 134 -6.62 -11.94 12.12
C ASN A 134 -7.23 -13.27 11.68
N TRP A 135 -7.90 -13.27 10.53
CA TRP A 135 -8.50 -14.47 9.93
C TRP A 135 -7.50 -15.27 9.08
N MET A 136 -6.20 -14.99 9.19
CA MET A 136 -5.13 -15.80 8.63
C MET A 136 -4.58 -16.82 9.63
N GLU A 137 -4.98 -16.76 10.89
CA GLU A 137 -4.51 -17.69 11.92
C GLU A 137 -4.97 -19.14 11.64
N ALA A 138 -4.18 -20.10 12.13
CA ALA A 138 -4.50 -21.51 11.99
C ALA A 138 -5.85 -21.85 12.64
N GLY A 139 -6.69 -22.61 11.94
CA GLY A 139 -8.05 -22.96 12.38
C GLY A 139 -9.14 -22.04 11.83
N MET A 140 -8.78 -20.97 11.10
CA MET A 140 -9.73 -20.10 10.41
C MET A 140 -10.13 -20.64 9.03
N GLU A 141 -9.59 -21.79 8.62
CA GLU A 141 -9.93 -22.42 7.35
C GLU A 141 -11.43 -22.71 7.28
N GLY A 142 -12.13 -22.03 6.37
CA GLY A 142 -13.59 -22.14 6.19
C GLY A 142 -14.39 -21.00 6.83
N HIS A 143 -13.75 -20.10 7.60
CA HIS A 143 -14.37 -18.84 7.96
C HIS A 143 -14.60 -17.98 6.70
N PRO A 144 -15.73 -17.24 6.58
CA PRO A 144 -16.00 -16.38 5.43
C PRO A 144 -14.87 -15.39 5.13
N CYS A 145 -14.29 -14.79 6.17
CA CYS A 145 -13.16 -13.86 6.08
C CYS A 145 -11.79 -14.54 6.06
N TYR A 146 -11.67 -15.86 5.84
CA TYR A 146 -10.37 -16.54 5.82
C TYR A 146 -9.41 -15.87 4.83
N GLY A 147 -8.21 -15.52 5.32
CA GLY A 147 -7.23 -14.76 4.54
C GLY A 147 -7.25 -13.25 4.77
N LEU A 148 -8.18 -12.69 5.55
CA LEU A 148 -8.23 -11.26 5.86
C LEU A 148 -7.52 -10.96 7.18
N VAL A 149 -7.01 -9.73 7.34
CA VAL A 149 -6.53 -9.19 8.62
C VAL A 149 -6.98 -7.74 8.73
N GLY A 150 -7.74 -7.38 9.75
CA GLY A 150 -8.17 -6.00 9.99
C GLY A 150 -9.62 -5.88 10.44
N ILE A 151 -10.22 -4.72 10.18
CA ILE A 151 -11.61 -4.46 10.54
C ILE A 151 -12.53 -5.10 9.50
N ASP A 152 -13.56 -5.80 9.97
CA ASP A 152 -14.48 -6.57 9.13
C ASP A 152 -15.08 -5.74 7.97
N PRO A 153 -14.81 -6.09 6.69
CA PRO A 153 -15.29 -5.31 5.56
C PRO A 153 -16.81 -5.45 5.34
N ARG A 154 -17.45 -6.52 5.83
CA ARG A 154 -18.88 -6.81 5.56
C ARG A 154 -19.81 -5.68 5.96
N ARG A 155 -19.48 -4.97 7.05
CA ARG A 155 -20.26 -3.84 7.57
C ARG A 155 -19.53 -2.52 7.58
N HIS A 156 -18.20 -2.54 7.52
CA HIS A 156 -17.40 -1.34 7.80
C HIS A 156 -16.65 -0.81 6.57
N ALA A 157 -16.57 -1.59 5.48
CA ALA A 157 -16.07 -1.07 4.20
C ALA A 157 -17.15 -0.26 3.47
N SER A 158 -16.75 0.86 2.87
CA SER A 158 -17.64 1.67 2.04
C SER A 158 -16.85 2.50 1.03
N ALA A 159 -17.51 2.92 -0.06
CA ALA A 159 -16.89 3.81 -1.05
C ALA A 159 -16.49 5.15 -0.43
N GLU A 160 -17.22 5.64 0.57
CA GLU A 160 -16.90 6.88 1.29
C GLU A 160 -15.60 6.78 2.09
N VAL A 161 -15.35 5.62 2.72
CA VAL A 161 -14.06 5.36 3.40
C VAL A 161 -12.93 5.37 2.36
N GLY A 162 -13.13 4.70 1.21
CA GLY A 162 -12.13 4.63 0.14
C GLY A 162 -11.83 5.99 -0.49
N GLN A 163 -12.87 6.80 -0.69
CA GLN A 163 -12.76 8.17 -1.16
C GLN A 163 -11.95 9.01 -0.17
N ALA A 164 -12.31 8.99 1.11
CA ALA A 164 -11.61 9.77 2.14
C ALA A 164 -10.13 9.40 2.25
N SER A 165 -9.81 8.10 2.20
CA SER A 165 -8.42 7.62 2.19
C SER A 165 -7.67 8.06 0.93
N THR A 166 -8.30 8.01 -0.24
CA THR A 166 -7.70 8.43 -1.51
C THR A 166 -7.42 9.93 -1.54
N GLU A 167 -8.40 10.76 -1.12
CA GLU A 167 -8.25 12.21 -1.05
C GLU A 167 -7.14 12.60 -0.06
N ARG A 168 -7.11 11.97 1.12
CA ARG A 168 -6.03 12.16 2.10
C ARG A 168 -4.66 11.82 1.51
N LEU A 169 -4.55 10.70 0.78
CA LEU A 169 -3.30 10.33 0.11
C LEU A 169 -2.87 11.40 -0.88
N ILE A 170 -3.77 11.86 -1.75
CA ILE A 170 -3.47 12.91 -2.73
C ILE A 170 -3.01 14.19 -2.04
N GLU A 171 -3.73 14.65 -1.01
CA GLU A 171 -3.37 15.83 -0.21
C GLU A 171 -1.94 15.74 0.36
N SER A 172 -1.61 14.61 0.99
CA SER A 172 -0.29 14.38 1.59
C SER A 172 0.84 14.35 0.56
N LEU A 173 0.60 13.74 -0.61
CA LEU A 173 1.58 13.71 -1.69
C LEU A 173 1.81 15.08 -2.30
N THR A 174 0.75 15.88 -2.45
CA THR A 174 0.85 17.28 -2.92
C THR A 174 1.62 18.13 -1.92
N ALA A 175 1.32 18.02 -0.61
CA ALA A 175 2.06 18.74 0.43
C ALA A 175 3.58 18.44 0.39
N TRP A 176 3.95 17.18 0.18
CA TRP A 176 5.36 16.81 0.02
C TRP A 176 6.02 17.47 -1.20
N LEU A 177 5.32 17.49 -2.33
CA LEU A 177 5.83 18.14 -3.55
C LEU A 177 6.05 19.63 -3.32
N ASP A 178 5.15 20.28 -2.56
CA ASP A 178 5.22 21.70 -2.18
C ASP A 178 6.28 22.02 -1.12
N GLY A 179 7.00 21.01 -0.63
CA GLY A 179 8.19 21.18 0.20
C GLY A 179 8.04 20.77 1.65
N GLU A 180 6.91 20.18 2.04
CA GLU A 180 6.79 19.50 3.33
C GLU A 180 7.73 18.29 3.44
N SER A 181 8.14 17.97 4.66
CA SER A 181 9.06 16.86 4.89
C SER A 181 8.31 15.51 4.89
N ALA A 182 9.00 14.42 4.62
CA ALA A 182 8.38 13.10 4.67
C ALA A 182 7.86 12.77 6.09
N GLU A 183 8.52 13.31 7.12
CA GLU A 183 8.14 13.15 8.53
C GLU A 183 6.91 13.98 8.92
N SER A 184 6.60 15.08 8.22
CA SER A 184 5.40 15.87 8.53
C SER A 184 4.13 15.24 7.95
N ILE A 185 4.25 14.54 6.82
CA ILE A 185 3.11 13.91 6.15
C ILE A 185 2.84 12.46 6.62
N ALA A 186 3.86 11.74 7.13
CA ALA A 186 3.75 10.33 7.52
C ALA A 186 4.05 10.10 9.01
N ARG A 187 3.27 9.23 9.66
CA ARG A 187 3.54 8.81 11.05
C ARG A 187 4.83 8.01 11.13
N ALA A 188 5.70 8.40 12.06
CA ALA A 188 6.78 7.56 12.53
C ALA A 188 6.23 6.48 13.48
N ARG A 189 5.62 5.41 12.96
CA ARG A 189 5.40 4.15 13.70
C ARG A 189 4.93 3.03 12.80
N TRP A 190 5.79 2.03 12.62
CA TRP A 190 5.42 0.71 12.12
C TRP A 190 4.96 -0.13 13.33
N GLU A 191 3.66 -0.33 13.48
CA GLU A 191 3.14 -1.45 14.26
C GLU A 191 2.65 -2.46 13.21
N ARG A 192 3.26 -3.65 13.23
CA ARG A 192 2.93 -4.76 12.33
C ARG A 192 1.41 -4.95 12.33
N VAL A 193 0.81 -4.87 11.13
CA VAL A 193 -0.45 -5.58 10.86
C VAL A 193 -0.18 -7.08 11.02
#